data_AF-A0A2H6LH01-F1
#
_entry.id   AF-A0A2H6LH01-F1
#
_cell.length_a   1.000
_cell.length_b   1.000
_cell.length_c   1.000
_cell.angle_alpha   90.00
_cell.angle_beta   90.00
_cell.angle_gamma   90.00
#
_symmetry.space_group_name_H-M   'P 1'
#
loop_
_entity.id
_entity.type
_entity.pdbx_description
1 polymer ?
#
loop_
_entity_poly.entity_id
_entity_poly.type
_entity_poly.pdbx_seq_one_letter_code
_entity_poly.pdbx_strand_id
1 'polypeptide(L)'
;MRRDSIFYKLFQQFPGLLFELVDQPPSEAENYLFESVEIKETAFRIDGVFLPPANAASQVVFFAEVQFQKDEDLYHRFFSELFLFLYRHSIRYDDWFGVMIFPSRNLEPSNPQIHQALLQSNQVRRVYLDELGDLRQQPLGLALMLLTTTPETEAVEAARYLLQQAQQ
;
A
#
# COMPACT_ATOMS: atom_id res chain seq x y z
N MET A 1 11.35 -9.20 4.68
CA MET A 1 12.04 -8.11 5.41
C MET A 1 12.75 -7.09 4.52
N ARG A 2 13.71 -7.44 3.63
CA ARG A 2 14.49 -6.41 2.88
C ARG A 2 13.68 -5.67 1.81
N ARG A 3 12.74 -6.34 1.13
CA ARG A 3 11.92 -5.74 0.05
C ARG A 3 10.76 -4.90 0.59
N ASP A 4 10.12 -5.35 1.65
CA ASP A 4 9.08 -4.59 2.37
C ASP A 4 9.62 -3.22 2.81
N SER A 5 10.85 -3.19 3.35
CA SER A 5 11.49 -1.92 3.75
C SER A 5 11.80 -0.96 2.60
N ILE A 6 11.94 -1.45 1.36
CA ILE A 6 12.12 -0.58 0.18
C ILE A 6 10.78 0.05 -0.19
N PHE A 7 9.69 -0.72 -0.17
CA PHE A 7 8.34 -0.18 -0.40
C PHE A 7 7.96 0.91 0.57
N TYR A 8 8.17 0.68 1.87
CA TYR A 8 7.85 1.69 2.86
C TYR A 8 8.72 2.95 2.71
N LYS A 9 9.98 2.82 2.25
CA LYS A 9 10.80 3.98 1.88
C LYS A 9 10.27 4.72 0.64
N LEU A 10 9.77 3.99 -0.35
CA LEU A 10 9.13 4.59 -1.52
C LEU A 10 7.90 5.40 -1.10
N PHE A 11 7.02 4.84 -0.26
CA PHE A 11 5.86 5.57 0.25
C PHE A 11 6.23 6.74 1.15
N GLN A 12 7.26 6.60 1.98
CA GLN A 12 7.75 7.70 2.80
C GLN A 12 8.27 8.87 1.96
N GLN A 13 8.93 8.59 0.83
CA GLN A 13 9.46 9.61 -0.06
C GLN A 13 8.41 10.15 -1.03
N PHE A 14 7.50 9.30 -1.49
CA PHE A 14 6.48 9.58 -2.48
C PHE A 14 5.14 8.94 -2.08
N PRO A 15 4.38 9.55 -1.14
CA PRO A 15 3.10 8.99 -0.69
C PRO A 15 2.09 8.81 -1.82
N GLY A 16 2.16 9.69 -2.83
CA GLY A 16 1.33 9.66 -4.05
C GLY A 16 1.34 8.31 -4.78
N LEU A 17 2.42 7.53 -4.66
CA LEU A 17 2.55 6.22 -5.33
C LEU A 17 1.44 5.24 -4.97
N LEU A 18 0.90 5.32 -3.75
CA LEU A 18 -0.22 4.46 -3.35
C LEU A 18 -1.42 4.65 -4.28
N PHE A 19 -1.68 5.88 -4.71
CA PHE A 19 -2.88 6.25 -5.45
C PHE A 19 -2.81 5.84 -6.93
N GLU A 20 -1.63 5.52 -7.44
CA GLU A 20 -1.50 4.82 -8.74
C GLU A 20 -2.06 3.39 -8.67
N LEU A 21 -2.18 2.82 -7.48
CA LEU A 21 -2.79 1.52 -7.23
C LEU A 21 -4.28 1.61 -6.89
N VAL A 22 -4.90 2.79 -6.93
CA VAL A 22 -6.32 2.99 -6.58
C VAL A 22 -7.09 3.41 -7.83
N ASP A 23 -8.23 2.79 -8.12
CA ASP A 23 -8.96 3.02 -9.38
C ASP A 23 -9.61 4.42 -9.40
N GLN A 24 -10.00 4.91 -8.23
CA GLN A 24 -10.65 6.20 -8.03
C GLN A 24 -9.93 6.94 -6.90
N PRO A 25 -8.73 7.47 -7.15
CA PRO A 25 -7.99 8.19 -6.13
C PRO A 25 -8.67 9.54 -5.81
N PRO A 26 -8.55 10.05 -4.57
CA PRO A 26 -9.01 11.39 -4.22
C PRO A 26 -8.33 12.46 -5.07
N SER A 27 -9.01 13.59 -5.33
CA SER A 27 -8.41 14.73 -6.05
C SER A 27 -7.15 15.28 -5.38
N GLU A 28 -7.05 15.12 -4.08
CA GLU A 28 -5.96 15.59 -3.24
C GLU A 28 -4.88 14.53 -2.99
N ALA A 29 -4.85 13.43 -3.76
CA ALA A 29 -3.94 12.29 -3.62
C ALA A 29 -2.45 12.69 -3.43
N GLU A 30 -1.98 13.69 -4.17
CA GLU A 30 -0.60 14.18 -4.09
C GLU A 30 -0.25 14.83 -2.74
N ASN A 31 -1.24 15.26 -1.97
CA ASN A 31 -1.08 15.96 -0.71
C ASN A 31 -1.25 15.06 0.53
N TYR A 32 -1.41 13.75 0.32
CA TYR A 32 -1.46 12.79 1.42
C TYR A 32 -0.10 12.66 2.11
N LEU A 33 -0.14 12.48 3.42
CA LEU A 33 1.05 12.29 4.25
C LEU A 33 1.18 10.82 4.66
N PHE A 34 2.37 10.25 4.49
CA PHE A 34 2.68 8.90 4.96
C PHE A 34 3.19 8.91 6.40
N GLU A 35 2.60 8.08 7.26
CA GLU A 35 3.00 7.88 8.65
C GLU A 35 3.08 6.39 9.02
N SER A 36 4.06 6.03 9.86
CA SER A 36 4.05 4.78 10.63
C SER A 36 3.63 5.12 12.07
N VAL A 37 2.57 4.48 12.54
CA VAL A 37 1.91 4.80 13.81
C VAL A 37 2.12 3.65 14.79
N GLU A 38 2.80 3.94 15.90
CA GLU A 38 3.02 2.99 16.99
C GLU A 38 2.05 3.24 18.15
N ILE A 39 1.29 2.20 18.52
CA ILE A 39 0.30 2.23 19.59
C ILE A 39 0.91 1.57 20.83
N LYS A 40 1.38 2.41 21.75
CA LYS A 40 2.18 2.02 22.93
C LYS A 40 1.47 1.10 23.93
N GLU A 41 0.15 1.20 24.10
CA GLU A 41 -0.59 0.42 25.10
C GLU A 41 -0.74 -1.07 24.72
N THR A 42 -0.58 -1.39 23.44
CA THR A 42 -0.90 -2.72 22.89
C THR A 42 0.21 -3.28 22.01
N ALA A 43 1.36 -2.59 21.90
CA ALA A 43 2.47 -2.93 21.00
C ALA A 43 2.04 -3.14 19.53
N PHE A 44 0.94 -2.51 19.11
CA PHE A 44 0.50 -2.52 17.72
C PHE A 44 1.25 -1.44 16.94
N ARG A 45 1.66 -1.76 15.71
CA ARG A 45 2.31 -0.81 14.82
C ARG A 45 1.66 -0.91 13.44
N ILE A 46 1.25 0.22 12.90
CA ILE A 46 0.68 0.31 11.56
C ILE A 46 1.68 1.06 10.71
N ASP A 47 2.33 0.35 9.80
CA ASP A 47 3.47 0.89 9.07
C ASP A 47 3.08 1.73 7.85
N GLY A 48 1.88 1.52 7.28
CA GLY A 48 1.42 2.23 6.10
C GLY A 48 0.13 3.00 6.33
N VAL A 49 0.18 4.11 7.05
CA VAL A 49 -0.97 5.02 7.21
C VAL A 49 -0.78 6.23 6.29
N PHE A 50 -1.81 6.59 5.54
CA PHE A 50 -1.81 7.70 4.60
C PHE A 50 -2.91 8.68 5.00
N LEU A 51 -2.50 9.83 5.53
CA LEU A 51 -3.39 10.83 6.11
C LEU A 51 -3.85 11.83 5.05
N PRO A 52 -5.17 12.09 4.94
CA PRO A 52 -5.67 13.12 4.05
C PRO A 52 -5.21 14.52 4.50
N PRO A 53 -5.09 15.49 3.58
CA PRO A 53 -4.83 16.87 3.96
C PRO A 53 -6.01 17.44 4.76
N ALA A 54 -5.70 18.35 5.70
CA ALA A 54 -6.70 18.87 6.65
C ALA A 54 -7.88 19.61 6.00
N ASN A 55 -7.71 20.08 4.77
CA ASN A 55 -8.72 20.78 3.97
C ASN A 55 -9.32 19.91 2.84
N ALA A 56 -9.07 18.60 2.82
CA ALA A 56 -9.66 17.69 1.85
C ALA A 56 -11.20 17.72 1.95
N ALA A 57 -11.87 17.65 0.79
CA ALA A 57 -13.33 17.61 0.75
C ALA A 57 -13.93 16.37 1.44
N SER A 58 -13.17 15.27 1.48
CA SER A 58 -13.48 14.06 2.25
C SER A 58 -12.24 13.62 3.02
N GLN A 59 -12.42 13.34 4.31
CA GLN A 59 -11.34 12.91 5.20
C GLN A 59 -11.21 11.37 5.17
N VAL A 60 -10.89 10.80 4.02
CA VAL A 60 -10.64 9.35 3.88
C VAL A 60 -9.21 9.03 4.25
N VAL A 61 -9.01 8.19 5.28
CA VAL A 61 -7.69 7.68 5.64
C VAL A 61 -7.39 6.39 4.87
N PHE A 62 -6.19 6.31 4.30
CA PHE A 62 -5.75 5.13 3.56
C PHE A 62 -4.77 4.30 4.39
N PHE A 63 -4.86 2.99 4.25
CA PHE A 63 -3.95 2.03 4.86
C PHE A 63 -3.34 1.15 3.77
N ALA A 64 -2.03 0.97 3.79
CA ALA A 64 -1.37 0.05 2.87
C ALA A 64 -0.55 -0.98 3.64
N GLU A 65 -0.66 -2.23 3.23
CA GLU A 65 0.14 -3.33 3.74
C GLU A 65 0.82 -4.05 2.57
N VAL A 66 2.14 -4.13 2.62
CA VAL A 66 2.95 -4.79 1.58
C VAL A 66 3.51 -6.09 2.13
N GLN A 67 3.19 -7.22 1.48
CA GLN A 67 3.51 -8.54 1.99
C GLN A 67 4.29 -9.39 0.96
N PHE A 68 5.63 -9.47 1.11
CA PHE A 68 6.51 -10.30 0.26
C PHE A 68 6.69 -11.74 0.72
N GLN A 69 6.08 -12.13 1.84
CA GLN A 69 6.19 -13.48 2.39
C GLN A 69 4.81 -13.98 2.76
N LYS A 70 4.54 -15.27 2.61
CA LYS A 70 3.24 -15.79 2.98
C LYS A 70 3.03 -15.61 4.50
N ASP A 71 1.94 -14.95 4.87
CA ASP A 71 1.54 -14.70 6.25
C ASP A 71 0.04 -15.01 6.35
N GLU A 72 -0.29 -16.14 6.97
CA GLU A 72 -1.70 -16.57 7.09
C GLU A 72 -2.50 -15.70 8.07
N ASP A 73 -1.81 -14.96 8.96
CA ASP A 73 -2.42 -14.08 9.95
C ASP A 73 -2.54 -12.62 9.45
N LEU A 74 -2.07 -12.33 8.23
CA LEU A 74 -2.03 -10.99 7.65
C LEU A 74 -3.34 -10.22 7.81
N TYR A 75 -4.47 -10.81 7.43
CA TYR A 75 -5.76 -10.13 7.50
C TYR A 75 -6.22 -9.92 8.94
N HIS A 76 -5.97 -10.89 9.83
CA HIS A 76 -6.28 -10.74 11.25
C HIS A 76 -5.52 -9.54 11.82
N ARG A 77 -4.22 -9.45 11.53
CA ARG A 77 -3.35 -8.36 11.98
C ARG A 77 -3.79 -7.02 11.38
N PHE A 78 -3.89 -6.94 10.06
CA PHE A 78 -4.22 -5.71 9.32
C PHE A 78 -5.55 -5.09 9.79
N PHE A 79 -6.63 -5.89 9.86
CA PHE A 79 -7.92 -5.35 10.26
C PHE A 79 -7.99 -5.03 11.75
N SER A 80 -7.32 -5.79 12.63
CA SER A 80 -7.25 -5.45 14.05
C SER A 80 -6.55 -4.11 14.28
N GLU A 81 -5.42 -3.91 13.59
CA GLU A 81 -4.64 -2.69 13.61
C GLU A 81 -5.44 -1.50 13.06
N LEU A 82 -6.02 -1.65 11.86
CA LEU A 82 -6.84 -0.64 11.22
C LEU A 82 -8.00 -0.18 12.13
N PHE A 83 -8.77 -1.12 12.68
CA PHE A 83 -9.91 -0.75 13.53
C PHE A 83 -9.48 -0.15 14.87
N LEU A 84 -8.34 -0.57 15.41
CA LEU A 84 -7.78 0.06 16.61
C LEU A 84 -7.36 1.52 16.33
N PHE A 85 -6.77 1.79 15.16
CA PHE A 85 -6.46 3.16 14.75
C PHE A 85 -7.72 4.01 14.61
N LEU A 86 -8.75 3.50 13.92
CA LEU A 86 -10.01 4.22 13.76
C LEU A 86 -10.69 4.49 15.11
N TYR A 87 -10.66 3.53 16.04
CA TYR A 87 -11.17 3.72 17.40
C TYR A 87 -10.50 4.89 18.13
N ARG A 88 -9.18 5.07 17.96
CA ARG A 88 -8.43 6.20 18.56
C ARG A 88 -8.68 7.54 17.87
N HIS A 89 -9.18 7.52 16.65
CA HIS A 89 -9.42 8.70 15.82
C HIS A 89 -10.88 8.80 15.38
N SER A 90 -11.82 8.43 16.26
CA SER A 90 -13.23 8.19 15.95
C SER A 90 -14.03 9.38 15.40
N ILE A 91 -13.50 10.60 15.46
CA ILE A 91 -14.16 11.84 14.99
C ILE A 91 -13.36 12.51 13.85
N ARG A 92 -12.23 11.93 13.44
CA ARG A 92 -11.28 12.59 12.51
C ARG A 92 -11.49 12.24 11.04
N TYR A 93 -12.01 11.05 10.74
CA TYR A 93 -12.08 10.53 9.38
C TYR A 93 -13.52 10.17 9.03
N ASP A 94 -13.91 10.51 7.80
CA ASP A 94 -15.24 10.23 7.27
C ASP A 94 -15.37 8.78 6.79
N ASP A 95 -14.24 8.22 6.33
CA ASP A 95 -14.15 6.87 5.78
C ASP A 95 -12.70 6.34 5.86
N TRP A 96 -12.51 5.07 5.50
CA TRP A 96 -11.22 4.41 5.38
C TRP A 96 -11.11 3.59 4.10
N PHE A 97 -9.87 3.38 3.65
CA PHE A 97 -9.58 2.53 2.49
C PHE A 97 -8.31 1.70 2.73
N GLY A 98 -8.37 0.40 2.47
CA GLY A 98 -7.25 -0.53 2.61
C GLY A 98 -6.69 -0.99 1.25
N VAL A 99 -5.37 -0.99 1.11
CA VAL A 99 -4.66 -1.48 -0.08
C VAL A 99 -3.68 -2.57 0.34
N MET A 100 -3.99 -3.81 -0.02
CA MET A 100 -3.14 -4.98 0.24
C MET A 100 -2.30 -5.25 -1.01
N ILE A 101 -0.97 -5.18 -0.88
CA ILE A 101 -0.05 -5.27 -2.01
C ILE A 101 0.79 -6.54 -1.88
N PHE A 102 0.68 -7.41 -2.88
CA PHE A 102 1.39 -8.68 -2.96
C PHE A 102 2.26 -8.72 -4.22
N PRO A 103 3.45 -9.34 -4.17
CA PRO A 103 4.20 -9.67 -5.39
C PRO A 103 3.39 -10.54 -6.36
N SER A 104 2.61 -11.48 -5.84
CA SER A 104 1.76 -12.39 -6.61
C SER A 104 0.70 -13.06 -5.73
N ARG A 105 -0.32 -13.67 -6.37
CA ARG A 105 -1.47 -14.28 -5.66
C ARG A 105 -1.11 -15.39 -4.68
N ASN A 106 -0.01 -16.11 -4.90
CA ASN A 106 0.36 -17.25 -4.04
C ASN A 106 0.84 -16.83 -2.63
N LEU A 107 1.12 -15.54 -2.43
CA LEU A 107 1.49 -14.96 -1.13
C LEU A 107 0.27 -14.44 -0.35
N GLU A 108 -0.90 -14.35 -0.98
CA GLU A 108 -2.15 -14.04 -0.29
C GLU A 108 -2.49 -15.15 0.73
N PRO A 109 -3.05 -14.81 1.91
CA PRO A 109 -3.53 -15.80 2.86
C PRO A 109 -4.47 -16.81 2.23
N SER A 110 -4.32 -18.08 2.58
CA SER A 110 -5.06 -19.18 1.93
C SER A 110 -6.54 -19.18 2.26
N ASN A 111 -6.91 -18.62 3.41
CA ASN A 111 -8.28 -18.61 3.91
C ASN A 111 -8.79 -17.17 4.17
N PRO A 112 -9.43 -16.54 3.17
CA PRO A 112 -10.01 -15.21 3.34
C PRO A 112 -11.39 -15.21 4.00
N GLN A 113 -11.99 -16.38 4.32
CA GLN A 113 -13.42 -16.48 4.64
C GLN A 113 -13.86 -15.62 5.82
N ILE A 114 -13.08 -15.57 6.89
CA ILE A 114 -13.41 -14.78 8.09
C ILE A 114 -13.55 -13.29 7.75
N HIS A 115 -12.73 -12.78 6.82
CA HIS A 115 -12.69 -11.38 6.44
C HIS A 115 -13.40 -11.09 5.11
N GLN A 116 -14.15 -12.06 4.57
CA GLN A 116 -14.70 -11.98 3.22
C GLN A 116 -15.54 -10.72 2.98
N ALA A 117 -16.32 -10.30 3.99
CA ALA A 117 -17.18 -9.12 3.88
C ALA A 117 -16.36 -7.83 3.70
N LEU A 118 -15.22 -7.73 4.36
CA LEU A 118 -14.30 -6.60 4.22
C LEU A 118 -13.55 -6.69 2.89
N LEU A 119 -13.02 -7.87 2.54
CA LEU A 119 -12.25 -8.10 1.32
C LEU A 119 -13.06 -7.98 0.02
N GLN A 120 -14.38 -8.11 0.10
CA GLN A 120 -15.32 -7.91 -1.00
C GLN A 120 -15.97 -6.53 -1.00
N SER A 121 -15.73 -5.71 0.03
CA SER A 121 -16.22 -4.34 0.08
C SER A 121 -15.46 -3.45 -0.92
N ASN A 122 -16.06 -2.31 -1.26
CA ASN A 122 -15.39 -1.29 -2.06
C ASN A 122 -14.30 -0.53 -1.29
N GLN A 123 -14.10 -0.81 0.00
CA GLN A 123 -13.10 -0.16 0.84
C GLN A 123 -11.76 -0.90 0.85
N VAL A 124 -11.69 -2.11 0.29
CA VAL A 124 -10.46 -2.91 0.28
C VAL A 124 -10.07 -3.28 -1.15
N ARG A 125 -8.86 -2.90 -1.54
CA ARG A 125 -8.25 -3.34 -2.79
C ARG A 125 -7.11 -4.32 -2.51
N ARG A 126 -7.09 -5.42 -3.27
CA ARG A 126 -5.96 -6.34 -3.35
C ARG A 126 -5.24 -6.14 -4.68
N VAL A 127 -3.95 -5.93 -4.61
CA VAL A 127 -3.06 -5.65 -5.74
C VAL A 127 -2.03 -6.75 -5.83
N TYR A 128 -1.85 -7.31 -7.03
CA TYR A 128 -0.83 -8.31 -7.33
C TYR A 128 0.11 -7.70 -8.38
N LEU A 129 1.37 -7.48 -7.98
CA LEU A 129 2.33 -6.73 -8.78
C LEU A 129 2.66 -7.45 -10.09
N ASP A 130 2.73 -8.78 -10.09
CA ASP A 130 2.92 -9.59 -11.30
C ASP A 130 1.76 -9.51 -12.31
N GLU A 131 0.60 -8.97 -11.92
CA GLU A 131 -0.57 -8.79 -12.77
C GLU A 131 -0.68 -7.37 -13.37
N LEU A 132 0.22 -6.45 -13.00
CA LEU A 132 0.21 -5.08 -13.51
C LEU A 132 0.82 -4.93 -14.91
N GLY A 133 1.38 -6.01 -15.48
CA GLY A 133 1.96 -6.02 -16.83
C GLY A 133 3.44 -5.60 -16.87
N ASP A 134 3.91 -5.22 -18.07
CA ASP A 134 5.32 -4.90 -18.30
C ASP A 134 5.70 -3.56 -17.65
N LEU A 135 6.73 -3.60 -16.80
CA LEU A 135 7.35 -2.45 -16.13
C LEU A 135 7.63 -1.29 -17.09
N ARG A 136 8.05 -1.56 -18.34
CA ARG A 136 8.40 -0.51 -19.31
C ARG A 136 7.20 0.23 -19.89
N GLN A 137 6.01 -0.33 -19.73
CA GLN A 137 4.74 0.23 -20.23
C GLN A 137 3.95 0.92 -19.12
N GLN A 138 4.42 0.84 -17.87
CA GLN A 138 3.76 1.45 -16.73
C GLN A 138 4.20 2.91 -16.51
N PRO A 139 3.33 3.72 -15.88
CA PRO A 139 3.76 4.97 -15.26
C PRO A 139 4.97 4.78 -14.35
N LEU A 140 5.80 5.82 -14.22
CA LEU A 140 7.08 5.73 -13.50
C LEU A 140 6.91 5.20 -12.07
N GLY A 141 5.86 5.60 -11.37
CA GLY A 141 5.60 5.16 -10.00
C GLY A 141 5.28 3.67 -9.90
N LEU A 142 4.32 3.18 -10.69
CA LEU A 142 4.03 1.75 -10.85
C LEU A 142 5.29 0.97 -11.26
N ALA A 143 6.06 1.49 -12.21
CA ALA A 143 7.27 0.85 -12.68
C ALA A 143 8.35 0.73 -11.58
N LEU A 144 8.50 1.74 -10.72
CA LEU A 144 9.36 1.68 -9.53
C LEU A 144 8.89 0.61 -8.54
N MET A 145 7.58 0.46 -8.35
CA MET A 145 7.04 -0.62 -7.52
C MET A 145 7.31 -2.01 -8.13
N LEU A 146 7.16 -2.17 -9.45
CA LEU A 146 7.49 -3.42 -10.15
C LEU A 146 8.98 -3.76 -10.13
N LEU A 147 9.86 -2.76 -10.06
CA LEU A 147 11.30 -2.99 -9.95
C LEU A 147 11.66 -3.83 -8.70
N THR A 148 10.86 -3.72 -7.63
CA THR A 148 11.08 -4.47 -6.39
C THR A 148 10.80 -5.97 -6.49
N THR A 149 9.98 -6.38 -7.47
CA THR A 149 9.65 -7.78 -7.78
C THR A 149 10.48 -8.34 -8.93
N THR A 150 11.15 -7.46 -9.69
CA THR A 150 11.99 -7.83 -10.83
C THR A 150 13.14 -8.76 -10.41
N PRO A 151 13.45 -9.82 -11.18
CA PRO A 151 14.59 -10.70 -10.93
C PRO A 151 15.93 -9.94 -10.88
N GLU A 152 16.85 -10.36 -10.01
CA GLU A 152 18.15 -9.67 -9.85
C GLU A 152 18.96 -9.57 -11.14
N THR A 153 18.82 -10.55 -12.03
CA THR A 153 19.47 -10.57 -13.35
C THR A 153 19.03 -9.44 -14.26
N GLU A 154 17.80 -8.95 -14.10
CA GLU A 154 17.19 -7.90 -14.94
C GLU A 154 17.05 -6.57 -14.20
N ALA A 155 17.06 -6.60 -12.87
CA ALA A 155 16.81 -5.43 -12.02
C ALA A 155 17.78 -4.27 -12.30
N VAL A 156 19.06 -4.54 -12.59
CA VAL A 156 20.03 -3.47 -12.90
C VAL A 156 19.69 -2.75 -14.20
N GLU A 157 19.29 -3.48 -15.24
CA GLU A 157 18.92 -2.88 -16.52
C GLU A 157 17.58 -2.14 -16.42
N ALA A 158 16.60 -2.73 -15.74
CA ALA A 158 15.32 -2.08 -15.46
C ALA A 158 15.50 -0.79 -14.64
N ALA A 159 16.35 -0.80 -13.60
CA ALA A 159 16.65 0.38 -12.81
C ALA A 159 17.30 1.50 -13.66
N ARG A 160 18.25 1.15 -14.53
CA ARG A 160 18.87 2.12 -15.45
C ARG A 160 17.85 2.74 -16.41
N TYR A 161 16.92 1.93 -16.93
CA TYR A 161 15.83 2.42 -17.76
C TYR A 161 14.95 3.43 -17.01
N LEU A 162 14.54 3.11 -15.78
CA LEU A 162 13.71 4.02 -14.98
C LEU A 162 14.44 5.31 -14.61
N LEU A 163 15.75 5.26 -14.34
CA LEU A 163 16.57 6.45 -14.12
C LEU A 163 16.60 7.37 -15.34
N GLN A 164 16.65 6.82 -16.55
CA GLN A 164 16.61 7.62 -17.78
C GLN A 164 15.24 8.26 -18.01
N GLN A 165 14.15 7.54 -17.70
CA GLN A 165 12.79 8.07 -17.80
C GLN A 165 12.56 9.21 -16.80
N ALA A 166 13.05 9.08 -15.57
CA ALA A 166 12.90 10.11 -14.53
C ALA A 166 13.69 11.41 -14.78
N GLN A 167 14.64 11.40 -15.72
CA GLN A 167 15.46 12.56 -16.09
C GLN A 167 14.90 13.34 -17.28
N GLN A 168 13.83 12.84 -17.92
CA GLN A 168 13.12 13.51 -19.02
C GLN A 168 12.04 14.43 -18.45
#